data_AF-A0A8X6KCQ4-F1
#
_entry.id   AF-A0A8X6KCQ4-F1
#
_cell.length_a   1.000
_cell.length_b   1.000
_cell.length_c   1.000
_cell.angle_alpha   90.00
_cell.angle_beta   90.00
_cell.angle_gamma   90.00
#
_symmetry.space_group_name_H-M   'P 1'
#
loop_
_entity.id
_entity.type
_entity.pdbx_description
1 polymer ?
#
loop_
_entity_poly.entity_id
_entity_poly.type
_entity_poly.pdbx_seq_one_letter_code
_entity_poly.pdbx_strand_id
1 'polypeptide(L)'
;MSISASQKHKNDIILSTCIIYVENSVGEKVPLRVLADSGSQVSLLRSSTADFLNLRKLKTDMSVSGLGGSNVKIKSKIKGVISNGSGSYKRVVDFHVVPKITNMIPVNSFDISHIVFPSNVHLADPTFNTSNSIDALLSADIFFDILKDGKYKLDNGNLILQNTEFGYIISGNTSRFSSGSLHCGLITKDFETLNDTLKSFWEIEEIVPTKFVSDELKKCDEHFLKTMARTLTDVFASRCP
;
A
#
# COMPACT_ATOMS: atom_id res chain seq x y z
N MET A 1 8.08 -0.71 -8.91
CA MET A 1 8.40 -1.19 -7.57
C MET A 1 8.93 -0.02 -6.78
N SER A 2 8.03 0.79 -6.23
CA SER A 2 8.40 1.83 -5.25
C SER A 2 8.72 1.16 -3.91
N ILE A 3 10.01 1.17 -3.55
CA ILE A 3 10.49 0.59 -2.29
C ILE A 3 10.58 1.72 -1.26
N SER A 4 9.75 1.66 -0.24
CA SER A 4 9.82 2.56 0.92
C SER A 4 10.43 1.80 2.09
N ALA A 5 11.52 2.33 2.65
CA ALA A 5 12.23 1.74 3.78
C ALA A 5 11.74 2.32 5.12
N SER A 6 11.56 1.48 6.13
CA SER A 6 11.30 1.92 7.50
C SER A 6 12.60 2.05 8.27
N GLN A 7 13.03 3.28 8.57
CA GLN A 7 14.16 3.55 9.45
C GLN A 7 13.75 4.66 10.43
N LYS A 8 14.08 4.56 11.72
CA LYS A 8 13.73 5.53 12.80
C LYS A 8 14.05 7.02 12.51
N HIS A 9 14.61 7.36 11.35
CA HIS A 9 14.88 8.69 10.86
C HIS A 9 13.81 9.21 9.87
N LYS A 10 13.13 10.27 10.34
CA LYS A 10 12.51 11.46 9.72
C LYS A 10 12.63 11.75 8.19
N ASN A 11 12.54 10.78 7.29
CA ASN A 11 12.59 11.05 5.84
C ASN A 11 11.45 10.33 5.11
N ASP A 12 10.28 10.94 5.05
CA ASP A 12 9.24 10.50 4.11
C ASP A 12 9.59 11.00 2.71
N ILE A 13 9.43 10.13 1.70
CA ILE A 13 9.65 10.47 0.30
C ILE A 13 8.30 10.70 -0.37
N ILE A 14 8.14 11.83 -1.05
CA ILE A 14 6.98 12.07 -1.91
C ILE A 14 7.09 11.15 -3.12
N LEU A 15 6.07 10.33 -3.31
CA LEU A 15 5.94 9.47 -4.48
C LEU A 15 5.33 10.27 -5.64
N SER A 16 5.81 9.99 -6.86
CA SER A 16 5.36 10.67 -8.06
C SER A 16 3.95 10.23 -8.45
N THR A 17 2.96 11.04 -8.09
CA THR A 17 1.57 10.87 -8.50
C THR A 17 1.18 11.84 -9.61
N CYS A 18 0.24 11.43 -10.45
CA CYS A 18 -0.38 12.29 -11.46
C CYS A 18 -1.87 11.95 -11.65
N ILE A 19 -2.63 12.89 -12.20
CA ILE A 19 -3.98 12.67 -12.70
C ILE A 19 -3.90 12.40 -14.20
N ILE A 20 -4.40 11.23 -14.60
CA ILE A 20 -4.61 10.89 -16.00
C ILE A 20 -6.10 10.81 -16.29
N TYR A 21 -6.48 10.94 -17.56
CA TYR A 21 -7.85 10.73 -18.00
C TYR A 21 -7.96 9.45 -18.81
N VAL A 22 -8.90 8.58 -18.44
CA VAL A 22 -9.20 7.34 -19.18
C VAL A 22 -10.61 7.40 -19.71
N GLU A 23 -10.78 7.10 -21.00
CA GLU A 23 -12.11 7.03 -21.62
C GLU A 23 -12.84 5.76 -21.12
N ASN A 24 -14.04 5.92 -20.55
CA ASN A 24 -14.90 4.82 -20.13
C ASN A 24 -15.67 4.23 -21.33
N SER A 25 -16.50 3.20 -21.12
CA SER A 25 -17.25 2.56 -22.22
C SER A 25 -18.32 3.42 -22.88
N VAL A 26 -18.69 4.54 -22.27
CA VAL A 26 -19.61 5.53 -22.86
C VAL A 26 -18.87 6.72 -23.49
N GLY A 27 -17.53 6.71 -23.49
CA GLY A 27 -16.69 7.73 -24.12
C GLY A 27 -16.37 8.94 -23.23
N GLU A 28 -16.74 8.92 -21.95
CA GLU A 28 -16.43 10.00 -21.01
C GLU A 28 -15.01 9.88 -20.49
N LYS A 29 -14.33 11.01 -20.33
CA LYS A 29 -12.99 11.09 -19.74
C LYS A 29 -13.10 11.05 -18.21
N VAL A 30 -12.71 9.93 -17.62
CA VAL A 30 -12.67 9.73 -16.17
C VAL A 30 -11.28 10.08 -15.64
N PRO A 31 -11.16 11.03 -14.68
CA PRO A 31 -9.88 11.30 -14.03
C PRO A 31 -9.52 10.17 -13.06
N LEU A 32 -8.31 9.65 -13.18
CA LEU A 32 -7.75 8.63 -12.30
C LEU A 32 -6.48 9.17 -11.66
N ARG A 33 -6.35 8.96 -10.35
CA ARG A 33 -5.10 9.27 -9.64
C ARG A 33 -4.17 8.08 -9.73
N VAL A 34 -2.98 8.30 -10.29
CA VAL A 34 -2.05 7.21 -10.59
C VAL A 34 -0.70 7.42 -9.94
N LEU A 35 -0.07 6.30 -9.60
CA LEU A 35 1.32 6.26 -9.18
C LEU A 35 2.18 5.98 -10.42
N ALA A 36 3.10 6.90 -10.74
CA ALA A 36 4.02 6.75 -11.86
C ALA A 36 5.30 6.04 -11.37
N ASP A 37 5.48 4.77 -11.73
CA ASP A 37 6.46 3.89 -11.10
C ASP A 37 7.49 3.34 -12.11
N SER A 38 8.69 3.93 -12.07
CA SER A 38 9.85 3.52 -12.88
C SER A 38 10.39 2.12 -12.60
N GLY A 39 10.01 1.50 -11.48
CA GLY A 39 10.47 0.16 -11.11
C GLY A 39 9.45 -0.94 -11.42
N SER A 40 8.33 -0.64 -12.09
CA SER A 40 7.26 -1.61 -12.33
C SER A 40 7.27 -2.08 -13.77
N GLN A 41 7.20 -3.40 -13.98
CA GLN A 41 7.19 -4.00 -15.32
C GLN A 41 5.82 -3.96 -15.99
N VAL A 42 4.75 -3.83 -15.21
CA VAL A 42 3.37 -3.84 -15.70
C VAL A 42 2.57 -2.69 -15.10
N SER A 43 1.67 -2.15 -15.91
CA SER A 43 0.67 -1.19 -15.42
C SER A 43 -0.47 -1.94 -14.74
N LEU A 44 -0.91 -1.43 -13.59
CA LEU A 44 -1.97 -2.03 -12.78
C LEU A 44 -3.18 -1.10 -12.70
N LEU A 45 -4.36 -1.67 -12.55
CA LEU A 45 -5.60 -0.93 -12.32
C LEU A 45 -6.39 -1.58 -11.19
N ARG A 46 -6.87 -0.77 -10.26
CA ARG A 46 -7.70 -1.24 -9.15
C ARG A 46 -9.02 -1.80 -9.68
N SER A 47 -9.47 -2.92 -9.13
CA SER A 47 -10.68 -3.61 -9.60
C SER A 47 -11.93 -2.74 -9.55
N SER A 48 -12.12 -1.96 -8.47
CA SER A 48 -13.24 -1.02 -8.36
C SER A 48 -13.22 0.05 -9.46
N THR A 49 -12.03 0.52 -9.84
CA THR A 49 -11.86 1.49 -10.94
C THR A 49 -12.13 0.82 -12.28
N ALA A 50 -11.69 -0.43 -12.47
CA ALA A 50 -12.00 -1.22 -13.66
C ALA A 50 -13.51 -1.43 -13.83
N ASP A 51 -14.24 -1.69 -12.74
CA ASP A 51 -15.69 -1.80 -12.74
C ASP A 51 -16.35 -0.47 -13.08
N PHE A 52 -15.86 0.64 -12.51
CA PHE A 52 -16.35 1.98 -12.79
C PHE A 52 -16.16 2.42 -14.26
N LEU A 53 -14.99 2.15 -14.85
CA LEU A 53 -14.72 2.45 -16.26
C LEU A 53 -15.58 1.61 -17.22
N ASN A 54 -16.05 0.45 -16.75
CA ASN A 54 -16.92 -0.48 -17.47
C ASN A 54 -16.39 -0.85 -18.88
N LEU A 55 -15.06 -0.92 -19.03
CA LEU A 55 -14.41 -1.34 -20.27
C LEU A 55 -14.35 -2.87 -20.37
N ARG A 56 -14.18 -3.39 -21.60
CA ARG A 56 -14.09 -4.83 -21.83
C ARG A 56 -12.87 -5.42 -21.11
N LYS A 57 -13.13 -6.32 -20.16
CA LYS A 57 -12.10 -7.14 -19.51
C LYS A 57 -11.68 -8.31 -20.43
N LEU A 58 -10.39 -8.43 -20.67
CA LEU A 58 -9.77 -9.55 -21.38
C LEU A 58 -9.19 -10.52 -20.35
N LYS A 59 -9.42 -11.82 -20.54
CA LYS A 59 -8.81 -12.85 -19.69
C LYS A 59 -7.30 -12.85 -19.87
N THR A 60 -6.57 -13.02 -18.78
CA THR A 60 -5.12 -13.23 -18.77
C THR A 60 -4.78 -14.19 -17.66
N ASP A 61 -3.68 -14.93 -17.78
CA ASP A 61 -3.11 -15.72 -16.70
C ASP A 61 -1.69 -15.21 -16.45
N MET A 62 -1.59 -14.26 -15.53
CA MET A 62 -0.34 -13.61 -15.15
C MET A 62 -0.19 -13.66 -13.64
N SER A 63 1.04 -13.71 -13.17
CA SER A 63 1.36 -13.53 -11.76
C SER A 63 2.32 -12.35 -11.62
N VAL A 64 2.03 -11.43 -10.70
CA VAL A 64 2.91 -10.30 -10.41
C VAL A 64 3.51 -10.48 -9.03
N SER A 65 4.83 -10.47 -8.98
CA SER A 65 5.58 -10.61 -7.74
C SER A 65 6.07 -9.27 -7.20
N GLY A 66 5.93 -9.07 -5.90
CA GLY A 66 6.47 -7.92 -5.16
C GLY A 66 7.71 -8.25 -4.34
N LEU A 67 8.10 -7.31 -3.48
CA LEU A 67 9.17 -7.52 -2.49
C LEU A 67 8.80 -8.64 -1.52
N GLY A 68 9.78 -9.49 -1.19
CA GLY A 68 9.57 -10.64 -0.31
C GLY A 68 8.89 -11.84 -0.97
N GLY A 69 8.77 -11.85 -2.31
CA GLY A 69 8.21 -12.98 -3.07
C GLY A 69 6.69 -13.11 -2.97
N SER A 70 5.99 -12.08 -2.45
CA SER A 70 4.53 -12.04 -2.50
C SER A 70 4.08 -12.10 -3.96
N ASN A 71 3.09 -12.94 -4.25
CA ASN A 71 2.66 -13.18 -5.62
C ASN A 71 1.16 -12.97 -5.75
N VAL A 72 0.76 -12.09 -6.65
CA VAL A 72 -0.65 -11.76 -6.91
C VAL A 72 -1.03 -12.32 -8.26
N LYS A 73 -1.99 -13.26 -8.27
CA LYS A 73 -2.53 -13.82 -9.51
C LYS A 73 -3.50 -12.84 -10.17
N ILE A 74 -3.23 -12.50 -11.41
CA ILE A 74 -4.02 -11.58 -12.24
C ILE A 74 -4.79 -12.40 -13.27
N LYS A 75 -6.13 -12.26 -13.23
CA LYS A 75 -7.06 -13.03 -14.08
C LYS A 75 -7.62 -12.21 -15.26
N SER A 76 -7.48 -10.90 -15.21
CA SER A 76 -8.01 -10.00 -16.23
C SER A 76 -7.15 -8.78 -16.45
N LYS A 77 -7.15 -8.29 -17.69
CA LYS A 77 -6.60 -6.98 -18.07
C LYS A 77 -7.63 -6.17 -18.86
N ILE A 78 -7.48 -4.86 -18.85
CA ILE A 78 -8.26 -3.91 -19.65
C ILE A 78 -7.30 -3.14 -20.55
N LYS A 79 -7.70 -2.93 -21.80
CA LYS A 79 -7.02 -2.00 -22.69
C LYS A 79 -7.72 -0.64 -22.58
N GLY A 80 -7.02 0.36 -22.08
CA GLY A 80 -7.53 1.73 -21.91
C GLY A 80 -6.73 2.74 -22.72
N VAL A 81 -7.37 3.84 -23.10
CA VAL A 81 -6.68 5.00 -23.69
C VAL A 81 -6.50 6.03 -22.59
N ILE A 82 -5.26 6.29 -22.20
CA ILE A 82 -4.91 7.35 -21.25
C ILE A 82 -4.67 8.65 -22.00
N SER A 83 -5.00 9.78 -21.38
CA SER A 83 -4.78 11.10 -21.95
C SER A 83 -4.52 12.15 -20.87
N ASN A 84 -3.91 13.27 -21.26
CA ASN A 84 -3.84 14.46 -20.41
C ASN A 84 -5.14 15.29 -20.53
N GLY A 85 -5.30 16.29 -19.67
CA GLY A 85 -6.53 17.10 -19.61
C GLY A 85 -6.87 17.78 -20.94
N SER A 86 -5.87 18.32 -21.64
CA SER A 86 -6.04 18.93 -22.96
C SER A 86 -6.33 17.92 -24.08
N GLY A 87 -5.99 16.65 -23.89
CA GLY A 87 -6.03 15.61 -24.92
C GLY A 87 -4.90 15.70 -25.95
N SER A 88 -3.90 16.57 -25.75
CA SER A 88 -2.74 16.69 -26.63
C SER A 88 -1.82 15.47 -26.59
N TYR A 89 -1.86 14.73 -25.48
CA TYR A 89 -1.19 13.45 -25.33
C TYR A 89 -2.24 12.35 -25.15
N LYS A 90 -2.08 11.25 -25.89
CA LYS A 90 -2.86 10.03 -25.74
C LYS A 90 -1.96 8.81 -25.91
N ARG A 91 -2.19 7.77 -25.11
CA ARG A 91 -1.50 6.48 -25.25
C ARG A 91 -2.43 5.32 -24.90
N VAL A 92 -2.33 4.23 -25.65
CA VAL A 92 -3.02 2.97 -25.32
C VAL A 92 -2.19 2.22 -24.29
N VAL A 93 -2.84 1.77 -23.21
CA VAL A 93 -2.20 1.06 -22.11
C VAL A 93 -2.97 -0.22 -21.78
N ASP A 94 -2.23 -1.31 -21.62
CA ASP A 94 -2.75 -2.56 -21.07
C ASP A 94 -2.63 -2.54 -19.54
N PHE A 95 -3.77 -2.36 -18.87
CA PHE A 95 -3.88 -2.35 -17.41
C PHE A 95 -4.24 -3.73 -16.87
N HIS A 96 -3.42 -4.24 -15.96
CA HIS A 96 -3.66 -5.53 -15.30
C HIS A 96 -4.48 -5.31 -14.03
N VAL A 97 -5.63 -5.97 -13.94
CA VAL A 97 -6.61 -5.66 -12.90
C VAL A 97 -6.25 -6.39 -11.61
N VAL A 98 -6.09 -5.62 -10.52
CA VAL A 98 -5.77 -6.13 -9.18
C VAL A 98 -6.77 -5.60 -8.15
N PRO A 99 -7.03 -6.31 -7.04
CA PRO A 99 -7.99 -5.84 -6.02
C PRO A 99 -7.58 -4.50 -5.40
N LYS A 100 -6.27 -4.33 -5.17
CA LYS A 100 -5.67 -3.16 -4.54
C LYS A 100 -4.24 -2.99 -5.07
N ILE A 101 -3.82 -1.74 -5.23
CA ILE A 101 -2.46 -1.39 -5.69
C ILE A 101 -1.57 -1.10 -4.48
N THR A 102 -2.04 -0.20 -3.61
CA THR A 102 -1.30 0.29 -2.44
C THR A 102 -2.28 0.85 -1.39
N ASN A 103 -1.77 1.24 -0.23
CA ASN A 103 -2.51 2.01 0.76
C ASN A 103 -2.71 3.47 0.28
N MET A 104 -3.27 4.33 1.13
CA MET A 104 -3.35 5.76 0.84
C MET A 104 -1.94 6.33 0.67
N ILE A 105 -1.76 7.18 -0.35
CA ILE A 105 -0.51 7.88 -0.65
C ILE A 105 -0.79 9.38 -0.69
N PRO A 106 -0.08 10.22 0.08
CA PRO A 106 0.72 9.83 1.24
C PRO A 106 -0.15 9.13 2.30
N VAL A 107 0.46 8.45 3.27
CA VAL A 107 -0.31 7.82 4.36
C VAL A 107 -1.01 8.90 5.19
N ASN A 108 -0.28 9.95 5.54
CA ASN A 108 -0.79 11.13 6.24
C ASN A 108 -0.72 12.34 5.31
N SER A 109 -1.79 13.13 5.28
CA SER A 109 -1.75 14.42 4.61
C SER A 109 -0.73 15.34 5.29
N PHE A 110 -0.06 16.20 4.52
CA PHE A 110 0.92 17.15 5.04
C PHE A 110 0.74 18.54 4.43
N ASP A 111 1.18 19.56 5.17
CA ASP A 111 1.08 20.95 4.73
C ASP A 111 2.18 21.31 3.73
N ILE A 112 1.79 22.04 2.69
CA ILE A 112 2.65 22.50 1.59
C ILE A 112 2.63 24.02 1.45
N SER A 113 1.99 24.75 2.38
CA SER A 113 1.83 26.21 2.32
C SER A 113 3.14 27.00 2.18
N HIS A 114 4.23 26.45 2.72
CA HIS A 114 5.57 27.03 2.68
C HIS A 114 6.32 26.74 1.36
N ILE A 115 5.80 25.84 0.51
CA ILE A 115 6.41 25.51 -0.79
C ILE A 115 5.98 26.57 -1.80
N VAL A 116 6.96 27.30 -2.32
CA VAL A 116 6.73 28.29 -3.39
C VAL A 116 6.94 27.61 -4.74
N PHE A 117 5.85 27.41 -5.47
CA PHE A 117 5.88 26.85 -6.82
C PHE A 117 6.12 27.97 -7.86
N PRO A 118 6.91 27.73 -8.93
CA PRO A 118 7.03 28.66 -10.04
C PRO A 118 5.66 28.91 -10.72
N SER A 119 5.40 30.14 -11.16
CA SER A 119 4.09 30.54 -11.71
C SER A 119 3.68 29.80 -12.98
N ASN A 120 4.63 29.26 -13.75
CA ASN A 120 4.40 28.50 -14.98
C ASN A 120 4.24 26.98 -14.74
N VAL A 121 4.28 26.52 -13.49
CA VAL A 121 4.18 25.10 -13.14
C VAL A 121 2.72 24.73 -12.90
N HIS A 122 2.27 23.71 -13.63
CA HIS A 122 1.02 23.00 -13.37
C HIS A 122 1.35 21.62 -12.82
N LEU A 123 0.91 21.33 -11.60
CA LEU A 123 1.15 20.03 -10.97
C LEU A 123 0.33 18.94 -11.66
N ALA A 124 0.95 17.79 -11.87
CA ALA A 124 0.28 16.63 -12.45
C ALA A 124 -0.75 16.03 -11.47
N ASP A 125 -0.50 16.14 -10.15
CA ASP A 125 -1.47 15.86 -9.08
C ASP A 125 -1.50 17.05 -8.11
N PRO A 126 -2.50 17.94 -8.22
CA PRO A 126 -2.66 19.08 -7.29
C PRO A 126 -2.88 18.67 -5.84
N THR A 127 -3.26 17.41 -5.60
CA THR A 127 -3.55 16.83 -4.28
C THR A 127 -2.48 15.85 -3.82
N PHE A 128 -1.26 15.91 -4.38
CA PHE A 128 -0.16 14.99 -4.06
C PHE A 128 0.16 14.91 -2.55
N ASN A 129 -0.13 15.97 -1.80
CA ASN A 129 0.11 16.08 -0.37
C ASN A 129 -1.04 15.59 0.51
N THR A 130 -2.18 15.24 -0.09
CA THR A 130 -3.39 14.79 0.62
C THR A 130 -3.49 13.28 0.54
N SER A 131 -3.68 12.63 1.70
CA SER A 131 -3.86 11.20 1.81
C SER A 131 -5.07 10.74 1.00
N ASN A 132 -4.81 10.02 -0.10
CA ASN A 132 -5.84 9.49 -0.96
C ASN A 132 -5.40 8.17 -1.59
N SER A 133 -6.36 7.37 -2.06
CA SER A 133 -6.08 6.11 -2.73
C SER A 133 -5.51 6.33 -4.13
N ILE A 134 -4.89 5.28 -4.68
CA ILE A 134 -4.39 5.24 -6.06
C ILE A 134 -5.30 4.31 -6.87
N ASP A 135 -5.76 4.80 -8.02
CA ASP A 135 -6.62 4.09 -8.95
C ASP A 135 -5.83 3.16 -9.89
N ALA A 136 -4.67 3.63 -10.36
CA ALA A 136 -3.82 2.89 -11.27
C ALA A 136 -2.33 3.09 -10.99
N LEU A 137 -1.50 2.16 -11.45
CA LEU A 137 -0.04 2.27 -11.45
C LEU A 137 0.43 2.25 -12.90
N LEU A 138 1.28 3.21 -13.26
CA LEU A 138 1.95 3.23 -14.57
C LEU A 138 3.31 2.55 -14.48
N SER A 139 3.58 1.64 -15.42
CA SER A 139 4.84 0.93 -15.53
C SER A 139 5.99 1.82 -16.02
N ALA A 140 7.20 1.29 -15.91
CA ALA A 140 8.43 1.97 -16.26
C ALA A 140 8.46 2.45 -17.72
N ASP A 141 7.97 1.63 -18.65
CA ASP A 141 7.89 1.95 -20.08
C ASP A 141 6.99 3.15 -20.39
N ILE A 142 5.98 3.40 -19.56
CA ILE A 142 5.12 4.58 -19.66
C ILE A 142 5.75 5.73 -18.88
N PHE A 143 6.25 5.48 -17.68
CA PHE A 143 6.91 6.47 -16.84
C PHE A 143 8.02 7.22 -17.60
N PHE A 144 8.91 6.50 -18.29
CA PHE A 144 10.01 7.12 -19.02
C PHE A 144 9.58 7.81 -20.32
N ASP A 145 8.50 7.36 -20.94
CA ASP A 145 7.96 7.94 -22.19
C ASP A 145 7.25 9.28 -21.96
N ILE A 146 6.60 9.44 -20.81
CA ILE A 146 5.85 10.67 -20.50
C ILE A 146 6.75 11.82 -20.02
N LEU A 147 8.04 11.57 -19.77
CA LEU A 147 8.97 12.59 -19.29
C LEU A 147 9.22 13.64 -20.37
N LYS A 148 9.20 14.90 -19.95
CA LYS A 148 9.52 16.04 -20.82
C LYS A 148 10.70 16.81 -20.29
N ASP A 149 11.28 17.64 -21.15
CA ASP A 149 12.25 18.64 -20.71
C ASP A 149 11.63 19.60 -19.71
N GLY A 150 12.41 19.96 -18.70
CA GLY A 150 11.99 20.84 -17.61
C GLY A 150 12.09 20.14 -16.26
N LYS A 151 12.92 20.71 -15.39
CA LYS A 151 13.11 20.24 -14.02
C LYS A 151 13.35 21.42 -13.12
N TYR A 152 12.64 21.47 -11.99
CA TYR A 152 12.89 22.45 -10.94
C TYR A 152 13.35 21.74 -9.68
N LYS A 153 14.28 22.38 -8.98
CA LYS A 153 14.66 22.01 -7.62
C LYS A 153 14.03 23.03 -6.67
N LEU A 154 13.21 22.56 -5.74
CA LEU A 154 12.54 23.38 -4.73
C LEU A 154 13.07 23.01 -3.33
N ASP A 155 12.74 23.83 -2.33
CA ASP A 155 13.11 23.64 -0.92
C ASP A 155 14.61 23.27 -0.77
N ASN A 156 15.50 24.14 -1.24
CA ASN A 156 16.95 23.93 -1.22
C ASN A 156 17.43 22.64 -1.89
N GLY A 157 16.65 22.09 -2.83
CA GLY A 157 16.97 20.88 -3.57
C GLY A 157 16.42 19.59 -2.97
N ASN A 158 15.64 19.67 -1.88
CA ASN A 158 14.99 18.50 -1.28
C ASN A 158 13.85 17.96 -2.15
N LEU A 159 13.20 18.85 -2.90
CA LEU A 159 12.06 18.53 -3.76
C LEU A 159 12.43 18.77 -5.22
N ILE A 160 11.98 17.86 -6.07
CA ILE A 160 12.16 17.91 -7.51
C ILE A 160 10.79 17.94 -8.15
N LEU A 161 10.59 18.93 -9.02
CA LEU A 161 9.53 18.91 -10.01
C LEU A 161 10.11 18.41 -11.32
N GLN A 162 9.48 17.43 -11.92
CA GLN A 162 9.85 16.89 -13.23
C GLN A 162 8.68 17.08 -14.18
N ASN A 163 8.93 17.74 -15.32
CA ASN A 163 7.91 17.96 -16.33
C ASN A 163 7.52 16.64 -17.00
N THR A 164 6.23 16.45 -17.26
CA THR A 164 5.67 15.28 -17.95
C THR A 164 4.52 15.70 -18.87
N GLU A 165 4.04 14.77 -19.70
CA GLU A 165 2.83 14.98 -20.52
C GLU A 165 1.55 15.27 -19.72
N PHE A 166 1.54 14.97 -18.42
CA PHE A 166 0.41 15.22 -17.50
C PHE A 166 0.61 16.46 -16.62
N GLY A 167 1.71 17.19 -16.78
CA GLY A 167 2.14 18.27 -15.88
C GLY A 167 3.36 17.88 -15.06
N TYR A 168 3.71 18.70 -14.06
CA TYR A 168 4.87 18.44 -13.22
C TYR A 168 4.54 17.43 -12.11
N ILE A 169 5.17 16.27 -12.17
CA ILE A 169 5.20 15.35 -11.02
C ILE A 169 6.20 15.88 -9.99
N ILE A 170 5.91 15.65 -8.72
CA ILE A 170 6.78 16.02 -7.60
C ILE A 170 7.33 14.77 -6.93
N SER A 171 8.60 14.82 -6.54
CA SER A 171 9.22 13.80 -5.69
C SER A 171 10.36 14.42 -4.90
N GLY A 172 10.64 13.87 -3.73
CA GLY A 172 11.72 14.37 -2.88
C GLY A 172 11.48 14.09 -1.41
N ASN A 173 12.45 14.46 -0.60
CA ASN A 173 12.44 14.22 0.83
C ASN A 173 11.67 15.33 1.57
N THR A 174 10.75 14.92 2.44
CA THR A 174 9.93 15.79 3.27
C THR A 174 10.42 15.88 4.71
N SER A 175 11.72 15.81 4.98
CA SER A 175 12.30 15.76 6.34
C SER A 175 11.85 16.87 7.30
N ARG A 176 11.17 17.90 6.80
CA ARG A 176 10.51 18.98 7.54
C ARG A 176 9.01 18.78 7.84
N PHE A 177 8.31 17.85 7.16
CA PHE A 177 6.84 17.73 7.14
C PHE A 177 6.29 16.48 7.85
N SER A 178 7.13 15.52 8.23
CA SER A 178 6.67 14.25 8.82
C SER A 178 6.66 14.25 10.35
N SER A 179 5.47 14.21 10.94
CA SER A 179 5.24 13.79 12.32
C SER A 179 5.12 12.27 12.38
N GLY A 180 6.24 11.60 12.64
CA GLY A 180 6.34 10.21 13.15
C GLY A 180 5.34 9.17 12.63
N SER A 181 5.55 8.64 11.43
CA SER A 181 5.19 7.26 11.08
C SER A 181 5.88 6.87 9.78
N LEU A 182 6.64 5.77 9.79
CA LEU A 182 7.33 5.25 8.62
C LEU A 182 6.49 4.11 8.07
N HIS A 183 6.05 4.19 6.81
CA HIS A 183 5.23 3.13 6.23
C HIS A 183 5.76 2.65 4.89
N CYS A 184 5.77 1.32 4.72
CA CYS A 184 6.09 0.72 3.44
C CYS A 184 4.83 0.58 2.57
N GLY A 185 4.73 1.37 1.50
CA GLY A 185 3.56 1.40 0.59
C GLY A 185 3.36 0.14 -0.25
N LEU A 186 4.25 -0.86 -0.18
CA LEU A 186 4.28 -1.97 -1.14
C LEU A 186 4.50 -3.36 -0.53
N ILE A 187 4.16 -3.56 0.75
CA ILE A 187 4.05 -4.91 1.31
C ILE A 187 2.60 -5.38 1.19
N THR A 188 2.33 -6.21 0.18
CA THR A 188 1.16 -7.08 0.15
C THR A 188 1.41 -8.25 1.11
N LYS A 189 1.23 -8.02 2.39
CA LYS A 189 0.60 -9.01 3.26
C LYS A 189 -0.59 -8.30 3.85
N ASP A 190 -1.78 -8.77 3.49
CA ASP A 190 -2.98 -8.37 4.18
C ASP A 190 -2.71 -8.49 5.68
N PHE A 191 -2.99 -7.44 6.45
CA PHE A 191 -2.79 -7.47 7.89
C PHE A 191 -3.54 -8.65 8.53
N GLU A 192 -4.61 -9.11 7.86
CA GLU A 192 -5.35 -10.34 8.15
C GLU A 192 -4.48 -11.60 8.09
N THR A 193 -3.63 -11.78 7.07
CA THR A 193 -2.78 -13.00 6.98
C THR A 193 -1.71 -13.03 8.07
N LEU A 194 -1.22 -11.87 8.53
CA LEU A 194 -0.33 -11.81 9.71
C LEU A 194 -1.10 -12.15 10.98
N ASN A 195 -2.32 -11.65 11.14
CA ASN A 195 -3.15 -11.91 12.31
C ASN A 195 -3.59 -13.37 12.38
N ASP A 196 -3.89 -14.00 11.24
CA ASP A 196 -4.22 -15.42 11.13
C ASP A 196 -2.99 -16.28 11.43
N THR A 197 -1.81 -15.89 10.96
CA THR A 197 -0.56 -16.61 11.29
C THR A 197 -0.23 -16.49 12.79
N LEU A 198 -0.44 -15.32 13.40
CA LEU A 198 -0.27 -15.10 14.84
C LEU A 198 -1.33 -15.86 15.66
N LYS A 199 -2.59 -15.86 15.22
CA LYS A 199 -3.66 -16.66 15.82
C LYS A 199 -3.34 -18.15 15.78
N SER A 200 -2.96 -18.67 14.61
CA SER A 200 -2.56 -20.07 14.48
C SER A 200 -1.33 -20.40 15.31
N PHE A 201 -0.40 -19.47 15.48
CA PHE A 201 0.75 -19.67 16.38
C PHE A 201 0.33 -19.75 17.86
N TRP A 202 -0.61 -18.89 18.29
CA TRP A 202 -1.15 -18.90 19.66
C TRP A 202 -2.04 -20.11 19.94
N GLU A 203 -2.82 -20.56 18.95
CA GLU A 203 -3.65 -21.76 19.03
C GLU A 203 -2.82 -23.06 19.11
N ILE A 204 -1.56 -23.05 18.64
CA ILE A 204 -0.64 -24.19 18.74
C ILE A 204 0.05 -24.24 20.12
N GLU A 205 0.28 -23.09 20.78
CA GLU A 205 0.85 -23.04 22.13
C GLU A 205 -0.21 -23.18 23.24
N GLU A 206 -1.49 -22.99 22.94
CA GLU A 206 -2.56 -23.36 23.85
C GLU A 206 -2.64 -24.89 23.96
N ILE A 207 -2.19 -25.43 25.10
CA ILE A 207 -2.50 -26.79 25.52
C ILE A 207 -4.02 -26.85 25.68
N VAL A 208 -4.71 -27.32 24.64
CA VAL A 208 -6.14 -27.62 24.73
C VAL A 208 -6.31 -28.63 25.85
N PRO A 209 -7.08 -28.34 26.93
CA PRO A 209 -7.36 -29.33 27.94
C PRO A 209 -8.14 -30.44 27.24
N THR A 210 -7.50 -31.57 26.98
CA THR A 210 -8.19 -32.74 26.46
C THR A 210 -9.31 -33.06 27.44
N LYS A 211 -10.56 -32.99 26.98
CA LYS A 211 -11.77 -33.32 27.75
C LYS A 211 -11.85 -34.79 28.20
N PHE A 212 -10.76 -35.54 28.10
CA PHE A 212 -10.59 -36.83 28.75
C PHE A 212 -9.90 -36.61 30.08
N VAL A 213 -10.68 -36.20 31.08
CA VAL A 213 -10.25 -36.29 32.47
C VAL A 213 -10.20 -37.78 32.80
N SER A 214 -9.01 -38.39 32.77
CA SER A 214 -8.84 -39.76 33.27
C SER A 214 -9.11 -39.78 34.78
N ASP A 215 -9.51 -40.92 35.32
CA ASP A 215 -9.72 -41.08 36.76
C ASP A 215 -8.43 -40.83 37.57
N GLU A 216 -7.25 -40.88 36.93
CA GLU A 216 -5.99 -40.47 37.56
C GLU A 216 -5.88 -38.95 37.72
N LEU A 217 -6.36 -38.15 36.75
CA LEU A 217 -6.35 -36.70 36.87
C LEU A 217 -7.26 -36.22 38.01
N LYS A 218 -8.43 -36.85 38.18
CA LYS A 218 -9.32 -36.55 39.32
C LYS A 218 -8.66 -36.85 40.67
N LYS A 219 -7.97 -37.99 40.77
CA LYS A 219 -7.23 -38.33 42.00
C LYS A 219 -6.08 -37.35 42.26
N CYS A 220 -5.42 -36.88 41.21
CA CYS A 220 -4.35 -35.90 41.31
C CYS A 220 -4.89 -34.52 41.78
N ASP A 221 -6.01 -34.07 41.22
CA ASP A 221 -6.67 -32.82 41.63
C ASP A 221 -7.21 -32.90 43.06
N GLU A 222 -7.85 -34.02 43.44
CA GLU A 222 -8.32 -34.23 44.81
C GLU A 222 -7.17 -34.28 45.82
N HIS A 223 -6.05 -34.92 45.46
CA HIS A 223 -4.86 -34.94 46.30
C HIS A 223 -4.24 -33.54 46.43
N PHE A 224 -4.17 -32.79 45.34
CA PHE A 224 -3.67 -31.42 45.33
C PHE A 224 -4.54 -30.50 46.22
N LEU A 225 -5.86 -30.56 46.07
CA LEU A 225 -6.80 -29.78 46.88
C LEU A 225 -6.80 -30.15 48.37
N LYS A 226 -6.58 -31.43 48.71
CA LYS A 226 -6.45 -31.86 50.10
C LYS A 226 -5.14 -31.42 50.74
N THR A 227 -4.06 -31.37 49.96
CA THR A 227 -2.71 -31.23 50.52
C THR A 227 -2.16 -29.82 50.35
N MET A 228 -2.74 -28.97 49.51
CA MET A 228 -2.27 -27.60 49.30
C MET A 228 -3.23 -26.57 49.92
N ALA A 229 -2.71 -25.71 50.79
CA ALA A 229 -3.40 -24.51 51.21
C ALA A 229 -2.63 -23.28 50.76
N ARG A 230 -3.36 -22.32 50.20
CA ARG A 230 -2.84 -21.04 49.74
C ARG A 230 -2.61 -20.15 50.96
N THR A 231 -1.37 -19.70 51.17
CA THR A 231 -1.08 -18.74 52.25
C THR A 231 -1.40 -17.31 51.77
N LEU A 232 -1.59 -16.37 52.71
CA LEU A 232 -1.98 -14.98 52.43
C LEU A 232 -0.95 -14.18 51.59
N THR A 233 0.18 -14.78 51.23
CA THR A 233 1.24 -14.19 50.39
C THR A 233 1.40 -14.88 49.02
N ASP A 234 0.39 -15.62 48.56
CA ASP A 234 0.35 -16.25 47.23
C ASP A 234 1.49 -17.25 46.95
N VAL A 235 1.87 -18.01 47.97
CA VAL A 235 2.73 -19.20 47.83
C VAL A 235 1.94 -20.44 48.25
N PHE A 236 2.08 -21.53 47.49
CA PHE A 236 1.44 -22.81 47.80
C PHE A 236 2.30 -23.58 48.84
N ALA A 237 1.70 -23.93 49.98
CA ALA A 237 2.37 -24.71 51.03
C ALA A 237 1.62 -26.03 51.28
N SER A 238 2.37 -27.14 51.42
CA SER A 238 1.82 -28.46 51.67
C SER A 238 1.39 -28.62 53.14
N ARG A 239 0.16 -29.04 53.40
CA ARG A 239 -0.34 -29.45 54.72
C ARG A 239 0.17 -30.85 55.03
N CYS A 240 1.15 -30.98 55.92
CA CYS A 240 1.44 -32.26 56.58
C CYS A 240 0.48 -32.46 57.77
N PRO A 241 0.18 -33.73 58.15
CA PRO A 241 -0.58 -34.04 59.37
C PRO A 241 0.12 -33.54 60.64
#